data_AF-A0ABD7C9L5-F1
#
_entry.id   AF-A0ABD7C9L5-F1
#
_cell.length_a   1.000
_cell.length_b   1.000
_cell.length_c   1.000
_cell.angle_alpha   90.00
_cell.angle_beta   90.00
_cell.angle_gamma   90.00
#
_symmetry.space_group_name_H-M   'P 1'
#
loop_
_entity.id
_entity.type
_entity.pdbx_description
1 polymer ?
#
loop_
_entity_poly.entity_id
_entity_poly.type
_entity_poly.pdbx_seq_one_letter_code
_entity_poly.pdbx_strand_id
1 'polypeptide(L)'
;MAFRAPPSFWLLASLIWLLLVAALIHAGFKPDYWQLRHTESGTLPYPIGSVITFALIVLVEMTALGLAVQPWRFRRLWLRILISLIPWLGWNVLWGLAAMHQSPVRDVHSNWLLGMSALLLLALLVVVPASLWPSLRRWLGN
;
A
#
# COMPACT_ATOMS: atom_id res chain seq x y z
N MET A 1 5.74 28.73 -7.20
CA MET A 1 6.51 27.59 -7.76
C MET A 1 5.71 26.31 -7.54
N ALA A 2 5.16 25.73 -8.61
CA ALA A 2 4.52 24.42 -8.54
C ALA A 2 5.62 23.35 -8.45
N PHE A 3 5.93 22.90 -7.25
CA PHE A 3 6.97 21.89 -7.02
C PHE A 3 6.44 20.52 -7.48
N ARG A 4 6.92 20.06 -8.65
CA ARG A 4 6.66 18.71 -9.18
C ARG A 4 7.41 17.66 -8.35
N ALA A 5 6.79 16.50 -8.19
CA ALA A 5 7.46 15.34 -7.62
C ALA A 5 8.72 14.97 -8.43
N PRO A 6 9.79 14.50 -7.78
CA PRO A 6 11.01 14.12 -8.48
C PRO A 6 10.73 12.91 -9.39
N PRO A 7 11.31 12.85 -10.60
CA PRO A 7 11.12 11.72 -11.52
C PRO A 7 11.45 10.36 -10.90
N SER A 8 12.47 10.32 -10.02
CA SER A 8 12.87 9.12 -9.29
C SER A 8 11.75 8.53 -8.44
N PHE A 9 10.87 9.36 -7.87
CA PHE A 9 9.73 8.87 -7.09
C PHE A 9 8.76 8.10 -7.99
N TRP A 10 8.41 8.66 -9.15
CA TRP A 10 7.49 8.01 -10.09
C TRP A 10 8.10 6.75 -10.70
N LEU A 11 9.41 6.74 -10.96
CA LEU A 11 10.11 5.53 -11.41
C LEU A 11 10.04 4.42 -10.36
N LEU A 12 10.30 4.73 -9.08
CA LEU A 12 10.18 3.76 -8.00
C LEU A 12 8.73 3.27 -7.83
N ALA A 13 7.76 4.18 -7.88
CA ALA A 13 6.34 3.83 -7.81
C ALA A 13 5.95 2.90 -8.97
N SER A 14 6.36 3.19 -10.20
CA SER A 14 6.13 2.32 -11.35
C SER A 14 6.80 0.96 -11.18
N LEU A 15 8.01 0.91 -10.65
CA LEU A 15 8.71 -0.36 -10.38
C LEU A 15 7.96 -1.21 -9.36
N ILE A 16 7.54 -0.62 -8.23
CA ILE A 16 6.75 -1.30 -7.20
C ILE A 16 5.43 -1.79 -7.80
N TRP A 17 4.77 -0.97 -8.61
CA TRP A 17 3.53 -1.37 -9.28
C TRP A 17 3.74 -2.57 -10.22
N LEU A 18 4.81 -2.57 -11.03
CA LEU A 18 5.15 -3.71 -11.90
C LEU A 18 5.43 -4.98 -11.09
N LEU A 19 6.12 -4.87 -9.96
CA LEU A 19 6.37 -6.00 -9.06
C LEU A 19 5.07 -6.54 -8.47
N LEU A 20 4.14 -5.67 -8.09
CA LEU A 20 2.83 -6.07 -7.60
C LEU A 20 2.00 -6.74 -8.70
N VAL A 21 2.02 -6.23 -9.93
CA VAL A 21 1.37 -6.87 -11.07
C VAL A 21 1.95 -8.27 -11.31
N ALA A 22 3.27 -8.43 -11.27
CA ALA A 22 3.91 -9.73 -11.37
C ALA A 22 3.48 -10.68 -10.22
N ALA A 23 3.40 -10.17 -8.98
CA ALA A 23 2.93 -10.93 -7.83
C ALA A 23 1.45 -11.34 -7.97
N LEU A 24 0.59 -10.48 -8.50
CA LEU A 24 -0.82 -10.77 -8.78
C LEU A 24 -0.96 -11.83 -9.88
N ILE A 25 -0.16 -11.73 -10.95
CA ILE A 25 -0.12 -12.74 -12.01
C ILE A 25 0.29 -14.10 -11.45
N HIS A 26 1.40 -14.13 -10.69
CA HIS A 26 1.87 -15.34 -10.02
C HIS A 26 0.82 -15.92 -9.06
N ALA A 27 0.11 -15.08 -8.33
CA ALA A 27 -0.97 -15.52 -7.47
C ALA A 27 -2.15 -16.11 -8.24
N GLY A 28 -2.46 -15.62 -9.45
CA GLY A 28 -3.50 -16.20 -10.31
C GLY A 28 -3.24 -17.65 -10.74
N PHE A 29 -1.98 -18.12 -10.69
CA PHE A 29 -1.63 -19.52 -10.92
C PHE A 29 -1.71 -20.39 -9.67
N LYS A 30 -1.89 -19.80 -8.48
CA LYS A 30 -2.02 -20.57 -7.25
C LYS A 30 -3.45 -21.11 -7.14
N PRO A 31 -3.61 -22.36 -6.72
CA PRO A 31 -4.93 -22.92 -6.46
C PRO A 31 -5.64 -22.14 -5.34
N ASP A 32 -6.92 -21.84 -5.55
CA ASP A 32 -7.79 -21.37 -4.49
C ASP A 32 -8.29 -22.58 -3.69
N TYR A 33 -7.64 -22.83 -2.55
CA TYR A 33 -7.94 -23.96 -1.68
C TYR A 33 -9.35 -23.93 -1.07
N TRP A 34 -10.01 -22.77 -1.07
CA TRP A 34 -11.39 -22.63 -0.60
C TRP A 34 -12.39 -23.03 -1.69
N GLN A 35 -12.12 -22.67 -2.95
CA GLN A 35 -12.94 -23.08 -4.10
C GLN A 35 -12.77 -24.57 -4.44
N LEU A 36 -11.57 -25.13 -4.27
CA LEU A 36 -11.28 -26.56 -4.52
C LEU A 36 -12.16 -27.52 -3.70
N ARG A 37 -12.64 -27.12 -2.51
CA ARG A 37 -13.59 -27.93 -1.73
C ARG A 37 -15.00 -27.97 -2.33
N HIS A 38 -15.34 -27.03 -3.19
CA HIS A 38 -16.70 -26.85 -3.72
C HIS A 38 -16.82 -27.20 -5.21
N THR A 39 -15.72 -27.26 -5.95
CA THR A 39 -15.71 -27.67 -7.35
C THR A 39 -14.99 -29.00 -7.53
N GLU A 40 -15.76 -30.05 -7.76
CA GLU A 40 -15.26 -31.36 -8.18
C GLU A 40 -14.48 -31.24 -9.51
N SER A 41 -13.19 -31.58 -9.47
CA SER A 41 -12.40 -32.11 -10.61
C SER A 41 -12.19 -31.28 -11.89
N GLY A 42 -12.57 -30.00 -11.95
CA GLY A 42 -12.33 -29.14 -13.11
C GLY A 42 -11.16 -28.17 -12.94
N THR A 43 -10.28 -28.04 -13.94
CA THR A 43 -9.33 -26.92 -14.01
C THR A 43 -10.10 -25.62 -14.21
N LEU A 44 -10.15 -24.77 -13.18
CA LEU A 44 -10.78 -23.45 -13.26
C LEU A 44 -10.03 -22.55 -14.26
N PRO A 45 -10.73 -21.68 -15.01
CA PRO A 45 -10.08 -20.73 -15.89
C PRO A 45 -9.24 -19.73 -15.08
N TYR A 46 -8.12 -19.29 -15.64
CA TYR A 46 -7.23 -18.32 -15.01
C TYR A 46 -7.99 -17.01 -14.70
N PRO A 47 -7.85 -16.43 -13.48
CA PRO A 47 -8.68 -15.32 -13.00
C PRO A 47 -8.21 -13.95 -13.54
N ILE A 48 -8.25 -13.76 -14.86
CA ILE A 48 -7.81 -12.53 -15.54
C ILE A 48 -8.52 -11.30 -14.97
N GLY A 49 -9.84 -11.39 -14.78
CA GLY A 49 -10.66 -10.29 -14.25
C GLY A 49 -10.15 -9.79 -12.90
N SER A 50 -9.89 -10.70 -11.95
CA SER A 50 -9.36 -10.35 -10.64
C SER A 50 -7.98 -9.70 -10.73
N VAL A 51 -7.07 -10.25 -11.55
CA VAL A 51 -5.71 -9.69 -11.72
C VAL A 51 -5.77 -8.25 -12.24
N ILE A 52 -6.60 -7.98 -13.26
CA ILE A 52 -6.78 -6.63 -13.81
C ILE A 52 -7.38 -5.70 -12.76
N THR A 53 -8.45 -6.13 -12.09
CA THR A 53 -9.13 -5.30 -11.07
C THR A 53 -8.16 -4.92 -9.95
N PHE A 54 -7.42 -5.87 -9.38
CA PHE A 54 -6.49 -5.58 -8.29
C PHE A 54 -5.27 -4.76 -8.76
N ALA A 55 -4.78 -4.97 -9.98
CA ALA A 55 -3.71 -4.14 -10.54
C ALA A 55 -4.12 -2.66 -10.65
N LEU A 56 -5.36 -2.40 -11.06
CA LEU A 56 -5.93 -1.05 -11.12
C LEU A 56 -6.19 -0.45 -9.74
N ILE A 57 -6.72 -1.24 -8.80
CA ILE A 57 -6.91 -0.81 -7.41
C ILE A 57 -5.57 -0.37 -6.81
N VAL A 58 -4.53 -1.19 -6.93
CA VAL A 58 -3.18 -0.87 -6.43
C VAL A 58 -2.63 0.41 -7.08
N LEU A 59 -2.84 0.60 -8.39
CA LEU A 59 -2.40 1.82 -9.07
C LEU A 59 -3.05 3.08 -8.47
N VAL A 60 -4.36 3.02 -8.24
CA VAL A 60 -5.13 4.10 -7.63
C VAL A 60 -4.66 4.36 -6.20
N GLU A 61 -4.48 3.31 -5.39
CA GLU A 61 -3.98 3.40 -4.02
C GLU A 61 -2.61 4.05 -3.95
N MET A 62 -1.66 3.63 -4.80
CA MET A 62 -0.31 4.20 -4.85
C MET A 62 -0.35 5.68 -5.25
N THR A 63 -1.19 6.03 -6.23
CA THR A 63 -1.34 7.42 -6.69
C THR A 63 -1.95 8.28 -5.59
N ALA A 64 -3.02 7.82 -4.95
CA ALA A 64 -3.70 8.52 -3.86
C ALA A 64 -2.77 8.73 -2.67
N LEU A 65 -2.05 7.68 -2.22
CA LEU A 65 -1.07 7.79 -1.14
C LEU A 65 0.08 8.74 -1.50
N GLY A 66 0.64 8.62 -2.70
CA GLY A 66 1.72 9.50 -3.17
C GLY A 66 1.32 10.97 -3.15
N LEU A 67 0.10 11.27 -3.60
CA LEU A 67 -0.46 12.63 -3.61
C LEU A 67 -0.84 13.15 -2.22
N ALA A 68 -1.28 12.28 -1.30
CA ALA A 68 -1.65 12.68 0.05
C ALA A 68 -0.43 12.89 0.95
N VAL A 69 0.53 11.96 0.91
CA VAL A 69 1.75 12.02 1.73
C VAL A 69 2.72 13.07 1.16
N GLN A 70 2.86 13.14 -0.17
CA GLN A 70 3.87 13.94 -0.88
C GLN A 70 5.25 13.84 -0.21
N PRO A 71 5.89 12.65 -0.24
CA PRO A 71 7.10 12.35 0.53
C PRO A 71 8.29 13.24 0.18
N TRP A 72 8.32 13.83 -1.01
CA TRP A 72 9.35 14.78 -1.44
C TRP A 72 9.28 16.15 -0.73
N ARG A 73 8.19 16.44 -0.02
CA ARG A 73 8.06 17.66 0.78
C ARG A 73 8.27 17.28 2.23
N PHE A 74 9.32 17.78 2.88
CA PHE A 74 9.61 17.44 4.29
C PHE A 74 8.84 18.30 5.30
N ARG A 75 8.42 19.51 4.93
CA ARG A 75 7.69 20.42 5.83
C ARG A 75 6.36 19.78 6.26
N ARG A 76 6.16 19.57 7.57
CA ARG A 76 4.95 18.91 8.12
C ARG A 76 4.67 17.54 7.48
N LEU A 77 5.72 16.79 7.12
CA LEU A 77 5.58 15.45 6.54
C LEU A 77 4.89 14.49 7.53
N TRP A 78 5.27 14.54 8.81
CA TRP A 78 4.66 13.71 9.85
C TRP A 78 3.13 13.88 9.91
N LEU A 79 2.61 15.11 9.83
CA LEU A 79 1.18 15.39 9.83
C LEU A 79 0.47 14.77 8.63
N ARG A 80 1.08 14.86 7.44
CA ARG A 80 0.49 14.27 6.22
C ARG A 80 0.46 12.76 6.29
N ILE A 81 1.55 12.13 6.74
CA ILE A 81 1.57 10.68 6.95
C ILE A 81 0.50 10.29 7.96
N LEU A 82 0.37 11.00 9.08
CA LEU A 82 -0.64 10.72 10.11
C LEU A 82 -2.07 10.84 9.56
N ILE A 83 -2.38 11.92 8.83
CA ILE A 83 -3.70 12.13 8.23
C ILE A 83 -4.00 11.07 7.18
N SER A 84 -3.01 10.67 6.36
CA SER A 84 -3.18 9.61 5.35
C SER A 84 -3.30 8.21 5.96
N LEU A 85 -2.70 7.99 7.13
CA LEU A 85 -2.72 6.69 7.79
C LEU A 85 -4.14 6.32 8.27
N ILE A 86 -4.93 7.28 8.75
CA ILE A 86 -6.30 7.04 9.25
C ILE A 86 -7.19 6.37 8.19
N PRO A 87 -7.41 6.96 6.99
CA PRO A 87 -8.22 6.32 5.96
C PRO A 87 -7.56 5.04 5.43
N TRP A 88 -6.22 4.95 5.41
CA TRP A 88 -5.51 3.74 5.00
C TRP A 88 -5.78 2.56 5.95
N LEU A 89 -5.78 2.81 7.25
CA LEU A 89 -6.13 1.79 8.26
C LEU A 89 -7.61 1.40 8.16
N GLY A 90 -8.51 2.37 7.93
CA GLY A 90 -9.92 2.08 7.67
C GLY A 90 -10.12 1.18 6.44
N TRP A 91 -9.35 1.42 5.38
CA TRP A 91 -9.33 0.59 4.18
C TRP A 91 -8.80 -0.82 4.47
N ASN A 92 -7.74 -0.96 5.27
CA ASN A 92 -7.24 -2.27 5.73
C ASN A 92 -8.32 -3.04 6.49
N VAL A 93 -9.01 -2.38 7.43
CA VAL A 93 -10.08 -3.02 8.21
C VAL A 93 -11.21 -3.48 7.30
N LEU A 94 -11.64 -2.67 6.33
CA LEU A 94 -12.69 -3.05 5.38
C LEU A 94 -12.32 -4.33 4.60
N TRP A 95 -11.10 -4.40 4.07
CA TRP A 95 -10.62 -5.58 3.36
C TRP A 95 -10.41 -6.79 4.26
N GLY A 96 -9.94 -6.57 5.50
CA GLY A 96 -9.78 -7.60 6.51
C GLY A 96 -11.12 -8.21 6.97
N LEU A 97 -12.16 -7.40 7.17
CA LEU A 97 -13.49 -7.90 7.53
C LEU A 97 -14.11 -8.73 6.40
N ALA A 98 -13.86 -8.34 5.15
CA ALA A 98 -14.33 -9.08 4.00
C ALA A 98 -13.45 -10.32 3.68
N ALA A 99 -12.40 -10.61 4.48
CA ALA A 99 -11.39 -11.64 4.22
C ALA A 99 -11.78 -13.07 4.61
N MET A 100 -13.04 -13.34 4.96
CA MET A 100 -13.45 -14.65 5.49
C MET A 100 -13.17 -15.83 4.53
N HIS A 101 -13.04 -15.56 3.23
CA HIS A 101 -12.46 -16.47 2.22
C HIS A 101 -11.70 -15.61 1.20
N GLN A 102 -10.37 -15.75 1.14
CA GLN A 102 -9.54 -14.97 0.22
C GLN A 102 -8.99 -15.84 -0.90
N SER A 103 -9.17 -15.38 -2.13
CA SER A 103 -8.45 -15.93 -3.28
C SER A 103 -6.98 -15.47 -3.24
N PRO A 104 -6.05 -16.21 -3.85
CA PRO A 104 -4.63 -15.86 -3.80
C PRO A 104 -4.32 -14.44 -4.33
N VAL A 105 -5.06 -13.96 -5.33
CA VAL A 105 -4.89 -12.61 -5.89
C VAL A 105 -5.29 -11.54 -4.85
N ARG A 106 -6.35 -11.81 -4.09
CA ARG A 106 -6.83 -10.94 -3.01
C ARG A 106 -5.91 -10.97 -1.79
N ASP A 107 -5.29 -12.10 -1.50
CA ASP A 107 -4.27 -12.21 -0.45
C ASP A 107 -3.08 -11.28 -0.75
N VAL A 108 -2.62 -11.24 -2.01
CA VAL A 108 -1.53 -10.33 -2.43
C VAL A 108 -1.90 -8.87 -2.18
N HIS A 109 -3.12 -8.47 -2.54
CA HIS A 109 -3.59 -7.11 -2.28
C HIS A 109 -3.70 -6.79 -0.78
N SER A 110 -4.21 -7.73 0.02
CA SER A 110 -4.30 -7.56 1.47
C SER A 110 -2.92 -7.42 2.12
N ASN A 111 -1.94 -8.23 1.68
CA ASN A 111 -0.55 -8.11 2.11
C ASN A 111 0.11 -6.80 1.69
N TRP A 112 -0.23 -6.28 0.51
CA TRP A 112 0.20 -4.95 0.06
C TRP A 112 -0.32 -3.85 1.00
N LEU A 113 -1.61 -3.89 1.35
CA LEU A 113 -2.22 -2.93 2.28
C LEU A 113 -1.56 -2.95 3.66
N LEU A 114 -1.30 -4.15 4.19
CA LEU A 114 -0.61 -4.34 5.47
C LEU A 114 0.84 -3.86 5.41
N GLY A 115 1.58 -4.23 4.36
CA GLY A 115 2.97 -3.83 4.16
C GLY A 115 3.11 -2.31 4.08
N MET A 116 2.22 -1.64 3.36
CA MET A 116 2.20 -0.18 3.31
C MET A 116 1.82 0.45 4.65
N SER A 117 0.92 -0.15 5.41
CA SER A 117 0.61 0.32 6.77
C SER A 117 1.84 0.28 7.67
N ALA A 118 2.59 -0.83 7.63
CA ALA A 118 3.84 -0.98 8.36
C ALA A 118 4.88 0.06 7.91
N LEU A 119 5.02 0.29 6.61
CA LEU A 119 5.94 1.31 6.07
C LEU A 119 5.57 2.73 6.51
N LEU A 120 4.29 3.10 6.51
CA LEU A 120 3.83 4.41 6.97
C LEU A 120 4.08 4.60 8.48
N LEU A 121 3.86 3.55 9.28
CA LEU A 121 4.16 3.57 10.71
C LEU A 121 5.66 3.71 10.98
N LEU A 122 6.49 2.94 10.29
CA LEU A 122 7.96 3.07 10.37
C LEU A 122 8.42 4.46 9.94
N ALA A 123 7.84 5.00 8.87
CA ALA A 123 8.13 6.37 8.43
C ALA A 123 7.75 7.41 9.50
N LEU A 124 6.60 7.25 10.18
CA LEU A 124 6.24 8.11 11.30
C LEU A 124 7.25 8.03 12.45
N LEU A 125 7.66 6.82 12.83
CA LEU A 125 8.63 6.60 13.91
C LEU A 125 9.97 7.31 13.65
N VAL A 126 10.37 7.44 12.38
CA VAL A 126 11.60 8.15 11.99
C VAL A 126 11.37 9.65 11.84
N VAL A 127 10.30 10.05 11.14
CA VAL A 127 10.07 11.46 10.76
C VAL A 127 9.62 12.30 11.95
N VAL A 128 8.84 11.75 12.89
CA VAL A 128 8.38 12.47 14.09
C VAL A 128 9.57 12.97 14.93
N PRO A 129 10.48 12.12 15.43
CA PRO A 129 11.62 12.58 16.22
C PRO A 129 12.53 13.51 15.40
N ALA A 130 12.80 13.20 14.13
CA ALA A 130 13.60 14.08 13.27
C ALA A 130 12.99 15.49 13.13
N SER A 131 11.66 15.60 13.11
CA SER A 131 10.96 16.87 13.00
C SER A 131 10.85 17.66 14.31
N LEU A 132 10.81 16.97 15.46
CA LEU A 132 10.66 17.59 16.79
C LEU A 132 12.00 17.89 17.47
N TRP A 133 13.06 17.13 17.13
CA TRP A 133 14.39 17.27 17.72
C TRP A 133 14.97 18.69 17.67
N PRO A 134 14.90 19.44 16.55
CA PRO A 134 15.42 20.81 16.49
C PRO A 134 14.64 21.79 17.38
N SER A 135 13.35 21.55 17.62
CA SER A 135 12.53 22.37 18.51
C SER A 135 12.81 22.03 19.98
N LEU A 136 13.00 20.75 20.28
CA LEU A 136 13.28 20.25 21.62
C LEU A 136 14.69 20.68 22.09
N ARG A 137 15.70 20.62 21.21
CA ARG A 137 17.05 21.14 21.49
C ARG A 137 17.08 22.65 21.73
N ARG A 138 16.24 23.42 21.03
CA ARG A 138 16.10 24.87 21.26
C ARG A 138 15.45 25.18 22.61
N TRP A 139 14.57 24.30 23.09
CA TRP A 139 13.89 24.48 24.37
C TRP A 139 14.78 24.06 25.56
N LEU A 140 15.58 23.01 25.41
CA LEU A 140 16.52 22.54 26.45
C LEU A 140 17.83 23.34 26.53
N GLY A 141 18.15 24.13 25.51
CA GLY A 141 19.35 24.98 25.47
C GLY A 141 19.14 26.41 25.96
N ASN A 142 17.90 26.75 26.36
CA ASN A 142 17.50 27.97 27.07
C ASN A 142 17.14 27.60 28.51
#